data_AF-A0A857FKA5-F1
#
_entry.id   AF-A0A857FKA5-F1
#
_cell.length_a   1.000
_cell.length_b   1.000
_cell.length_c   1.000
_cell.angle_alpha   90.00
_cell.angle_beta   90.00
_cell.angle_gamma   90.00
#
_symmetry.space_group_name_H-M   'P 1'
#
loop_
_entity.id
_entity.type
_entity.pdbx_description
1 polymer ?
#
loop_
_entity_poly.entity_id
_entity_poly.type
_entity_poly.pdbx_seq_one_letter_code
_entity_poly.pdbx_strand_id
1 'polypeptide(L)'
;MARRPARKAAPAQQTDLFAPAVPRAVPAPLADLSALPPVAPELWARLAYSKFRARFHLGDKERDYLAERGLPEVMRHAADFIATRLAPAHPARDGRQTPWRGHPVFIAQHATGTCCRGCVAKWHAMPEGEMLDAQQQAYLLAVIQAWLRRDYSREP
;
A
#
# COMPACT_ATOMS: atom_id res chain seq x y z
N MET A 1 -35.12 -58.18 -19.48
CA MET A 1 -34.37 -56.92 -19.67
C MET A 1 -35.34 -55.78 -19.40
N ALA A 2 -35.16 -54.77 -18.57
CA ALA A 2 -34.30 -54.47 -17.42
C ALA A 2 -35.08 -53.36 -16.66
N ARG A 3 -35.31 -53.47 -15.35
CA ARG A 3 -35.83 -52.35 -14.56
C ARG A 3 -34.65 -51.69 -13.83
N ARG A 4 -34.28 -50.47 -14.26
CA ARG A 4 -33.26 -49.64 -13.60
C ARG A 4 -33.81 -49.13 -12.26
N PRO A 5 -33.04 -49.20 -11.14
CA PRO A 5 -33.46 -48.56 -9.91
C PRO A 5 -33.13 -47.06 -9.95
N ALA A 6 -34.04 -46.25 -9.38
CA ALA A 6 -33.87 -44.82 -9.21
C ALA A 6 -32.75 -44.53 -8.20
N ARG A 7 -31.81 -43.64 -8.55
CA ARG A 7 -30.77 -43.13 -7.65
C ARG A 7 -31.40 -42.15 -6.67
N LYS A 8 -31.30 -42.44 -5.36
CA LYS A 8 -31.60 -41.46 -4.30
C LYS A 8 -30.54 -40.34 -4.35
N ALA A 9 -31.00 -39.09 -4.40
CA ALA A 9 -30.14 -37.92 -4.25
C ALA A 9 -29.63 -37.82 -2.81
N ALA A 10 -28.33 -37.56 -2.64
CA ALA A 10 -27.71 -37.31 -1.34
C ALA A 10 -28.07 -35.89 -0.85
N PRO A 11 -28.26 -35.66 0.46
CA PRO A 11 -28.56 -34.34 0.98
C PRO A 11 -27.31 -33.43 0.91
N ALA A 12 -27.54 -32.17 0.57
CA ALA A 12 -26.53 -31.12 0.55
C ALA A 12 -25.97 -30.89 1.97
N GLN A 13 -24.64 -30.94 2.10
CA GLN A 13 -23.95 -30.63 3.34
C GLN A 13 -24.12 -29.14 3.66
N GLN A 14 -24.81 -28.87 4.76
CA GLN A 14 -24.98 -27.55 5.35
C GLN A 14 -23.63 -27.12 5.92
N THR A 15 -23.01 -26.12 5.31
CA THR A 15 -21.78 -25.49 5.82
C THR A 15 -22.07 -24.80 7.14
N ASP A 16 -21.27 -25.15 8.15
CA ASP A 16 -21.40 -24.70 9.53
C ASP A 16 -21.25 -23.17 9.65
N LEU A 17 -22.36 -22.48 9.96
CA LEU A 17 -22.46 -21.01 10.09
C LEU A 17 -21.82 -20.46 11.37
N PHE A 18 -21.24 -21.32 12.21
CA PHE A 18 -20.66 -20.99 13.51
C PHE A 18 -19.15 -21.30 13.61
N ALA A 19 -18.45 -21.44 12.49
CA ALA A 19 -17.00 -21.43 12.51
C ALA A 19 -16.52 -20.06 13.04
N PRO A 20 -15.71 -19.98 14.10
CA PRO A 20 -15.19 -18.72 14.57
C PRO A 20 -14.39 -18.09 13.42
N ALA A 21 -14.71 -16.85 13.07
CA ALA A 21 -13.92 -16.08 12.12
C ALA A 21 -12.48 -16.05 12.65
N VAL A 22 -11.57 -16.79 11.99
CA VAL A 22 -10.15 -16.76 12.31
C VAL A 22 -9.74 -15.29 12.20
N PRO A 23 -9.25 -14.64 13.26
CA PRO A 23 -8.74 -13.28 13.13
C PRO A 23 -7.59 -13.38 12.14
N ARG A 24 -7.81 -12.84 10.94
CA ARG A 24 -6.81 -12.78 9.87
C ARG A 24 -5.67 -11.96 10.46
N ALA A 25 -4.57 -12.65 10.80
CA ALA A 25 -3.44 -12.06 11.49
C ALA A 25 -3.07 -10.75 10.80
N VAL A 26 -3.03 -9.66 11.56
CA VAL A 26 -2.44 -8.41 11.10
C VAL A 26 -1.01 -8.78 10.68
N PRO A 27 -0.64 -8.69 9.39
CA PRO A 27 0.70 -9.08 8.99
C PRO A 27 1.69 -8.22 9.78
N ALA A 28 2.68 -8.89 10.39
CA ALA A 28 3.78 -8.27 11.09
C ALA A 28 4.41 -7.15 10.23
N PRO A 29 5.02 -6.11 10.85
CA PRO A 29 5.73 -5.10 10.08
C PRO A 29 6.72 -5.77 9.13
N LEU A 30 6.77 -5.27 7.90
CA LEU A 30 7.59 -5.80 6.81
C LEU A 30 8.99 -6.13 7.30
N ALA A 31 9.29 -7.43 7.35
CA ALA A 31 10.43 -7.98 8.07
C ALA A 31 11.79 -7.58 7.46
N ASP A 32 11.82 -6.97 6.28
CA ASP A 32 13.07 -6.49 5.71
C ASP A 32 12.89 -5.33 4.70
N LEU A 33 13.17 -4.10 5.14
CA LEU A 33 13.24 -2.92 4.26
C LEU A 33 14.46 -2.91 3.33
N SER A 34 15.38 -3.86 3.49
CA SER A 34 16.55 -4.03 2.63
C SER A 34 16.26 -4.85 1.37
N ALA A 35 15.14 -5.58 1.33
CA ALA A 35 14.75 -6.48 0.22
C ALA A 35 13.38 -6.10 -0.39
N LEU A 36 13.17 -4.82 -0.66
CA LEU A 36 11.92 -4.34 -1.28
C LEU A 36 11.81 -4.78 -2.76
N PRO A 37 10.59 -5.11 -3.24
CA PRO A 37 10.39 -5.56 -4.62
C PRO A 37 10.71 -4.44 -5.64
N PRO A 38 11.06 -4.79 -6.88
CA PRO A 38 11.31 -3.79 -7.92
C PRO A 38 10.04 -3.02 -8.30
N VAL A 39 10.21 -1.76 -8.69
CA VAL A 39 9.13 -0.89 -9.16
C VAL A 39 9.21 -0.73 -10.67
N ALA A 40 8.11 -1.05 -11.35
CA ALA A 40 8.01 -0.98 -12.81
C ALA A 40 8.26 0.46 -13.34
N PRO A 41 9.13 0.65 -14.35
CA PRO A 41 9.44 1.97 -14.90
C PRO A 41 8.23 2.76 -15.42
N GLU A 42 7.21 2.05 -15.91
CA GLU A 42 5.99 2.61 -16.49
C GLU A 42 5.18 3.40 -15.45
N LEU A 43 5.29 3.04 -14.17
CA LEU A 43 4.67 3.82 -13.09
C LEU A 43 5.19 5.25 -13.07
N TRP A 44 6.52 5.44 -13.19
CA TRP A 44 7.13 6.76 -13.15
C TRP A 44 6.73 7.63 -14.33
N ALA A 45 6.65 7.04 -15.53
CA ALA A 45 6.14 7.73 -16.71
C ALA A 45 4.70 8.20 -16.50
N ARG A 46 3.81 7.30 -16.04
CA ARG A 46 2.40 7.63 -15.76
C ARG A 46 2.25 8.71 -14.67
N LEU A 47 3.04 8.64 -13.60
CA LEU A 47 3.04 9.64 -12.54
C LEU A 47 3.50 11.01 -13.06
N ALA A 48 4.54 11.05 -13.90
CA ALA A 48 5.04 12.28 -14.51
C ALA A 48 4.03 12.95 -15.45
N TYR A 49 3.20 12.17 -16.16
CA TYR A 49 2.11 12.73 -16.99
C TYR A 49 0.99 13.39 -16.18
N SER A 50 0.80 13.01 -14.92
CA SER A 50 -0.22 13.63 -14.07
C SER A 50 0.28 14.94 -13.50
N LYS A 51 -0.24 16.08 -13.99
CA LYS A 51 0.06 17.43 -13.46
C LYS A 51 -0.07 17.51 -11.93
N PHE A 52 -1.04 16.80 -11.36
CA PHE A 52 -1.25 16.79 -9.91
C PHE A 52 -0.13 16.04 -9.17
N ARG A 53 0.32 14.88 -9.67
CA ARG A 53 1.35 14.06 -9.03
C ARG A 53 2.75 14.62 -9.27
N ALA A 54 3.00 15.11 -10.48
CA ALA A 54 4.30 15.61 -10.91
C ALA A 54 4.73 16.91 -10.19
N ARG A 55 3.81 17.64 -9.55
CA ARG A 55 4.13 18.89 -8.84
C ARG A 55 4.74 18.69 -7.45
N PHE A 56 4.72 17.47 -6.92
CA PHE A 56 5.23 17.20 -5.58
C PHE A 56 6.74 17.04 -5.62
N HIS A 57 7.43 17.76 -4.74
CA HIS A 57 8.87 17.70 -4.49
C HIS A 57 9.12 17.89 -2.99
N LEU A 58 10.22 17.33 -2.48
CA LEU A 58 10.68 17.60 -1.13
C LEU A 58 11.02 19.10 -1.02
N GLY A 59 10.45 19.77 -0.02
CA GLY A 59 10.90 21.11 0.36
C GLY A 59 12.13 21.03 1.27
N ASP A 60 12.73 22.18 1.57
CA ASP A 60 13.97 22.26 2.36
C ASP A 60 13.85 21.50 3.69
N LYS A 61 12.77 21.74 4.44
CA LYS A 61 12.52 21.05 5.73
C LYS A 61 12.43 19.54 5.61
N GLU A 62 11.82 19.03 4.54
CA GLU A 62 11.76 17.58 4.33
C GLU A 62 13.11 17.01 3.85
N ARG A 63 13.89 17.76 3.06
CA ARG A 63 15.26 17.37 2.69
C ARG A 63 16.16 17.33 3.92
N ASP A 64 16.12 18.35 4.77
CA ASP A 64 16.88 18.43 6.03
C ASP A 64 16.52 17.25 6.93
N TYR A 65 15.22 16.99 7.13
CA TYR A 65 14.77 15.85 7.93
C TYR A 65 15.27 14.51 7.38
N LEU A 66 15.23 14.33 6.05
CA LEU A 66 15.73 13.10 5.41
C LEU A 66 17.26 12.98 5.54
N ALA A 67 18.01 14.09 5.46
CA ALA A 67 19.45 14.12 5.65
C ALA A 67 19.85 13.82 7.10
N GLU A 68 19.16 14.41 8.07
CA GLU A 68 19.42 14.23 9.51
C GLU A 68 19.09 12.82 10.01
N ARG A 69 17.94 12.27 9.60
CA ARG A 69 17.46 10.96 10.07
C ARG A 69 18.00 9.80 9.24
N GLY A 70 18.30 10.05 7.97
CA GLY A 70 18.67 9.03 7.00
C GLY A 70 17.46 8.24 6.48
N LEU A 71 17.66 7.64 5.29
CA LEU A 71 16.63 6.88 4.60
C LEU A 71 16.08 5.68 5.42
N PRO A 72 16.88 4.88 6.15
CA PRO A 72 16.35 3.75 6.92
C PRO A 72 15.30 4.15 7.97
N GLU A 73 15.55 5.24 8.70
CA GLU A 73 14.63 5.76 9.71
C GLU A 73 13.33 6.26 9.07
N VAL A 74 13.46 7.03 7.99
CA VAL A 74 12.30 7.55 7.25
C VAL A 74 11.45 6.40 6.69
N MET A 75 12.08 5.31 6.26
CA MET A 75 11.37 4.13 5.75
C MET A 75 10.70 3.30 6.84
N ARG A 76 11.23 3.28 8.08
CA ARG A 76 10.50 2.73 9.24
C ARG A 76 9.20 3.50 9.50
N HIS A 77 9.25 4.84 9.50
CA HIS A 77 8.03 5.64 9.61
C HIS A 77 7.06 5.37 8.46
N ALA A 78 7.55 5.15 7.24
CA ALA A 78 6.71 4.79 6.10
C ALA A 78 5.98 3.45 6.34
N ALA A 79 6.69 2.43 6.86
CA ALA A 79 6.09 1.16 7.21
C ALA A 79 4.96 1.32 8.24
N ASP A 80 5.21 2.09 9.31
CA ASP A 80 4.22 2.37 10.34
C ASP A 80 2.99 3.11 9.77
N PHE A 81 3.21 4.13 8.92
CA PHE A 81 2.12 4.87 8.29
C PHE A 81 1.29 4.00 7.35
N ILE A 82 1.93 3.12 6.56
CA ILE A 82 1.20 2.18 5.71
C ILE A 82 0.38 1.22 6.56
N ALA A 83 1.01 0.54 7.53
CA ALA A 83 0.36 -0.47 8.35
C ALA A 83 -0.83 0.10 9.13
N THR A 84 -0.70 1.30 9.67
CA THR A 84 -1.72 1.88 10.56
C THR A 84 -2.76 2.74 9.84
N ARG A 85 -2.40 3.41 8.73
CA ARG A 85 -3.26 4.43 8.09
C ARG A 85 -3.73 4.09 6.68
N LEU A 86 -3.20 3.04 6.06
CA LEU A 86 -3.50 2.72 4.65
C LEU A 86 -3.84 1.23 4.42
N ALA A 87 -3.21 0.34 5.18
CA ALA A 87 -3.39 -1.10 5.06
C ALA A 87 -4.79 -1.60 5.46
N PRO A 88 -5.49 -1.05 6.47
CA PRO A 88 -6.84 -1.50 6.78
C PRO A 88 -7.79 -1.39 5.58
N ALA A 89 -8.76 -2.31 5.48
CA ALA A 89 -9.77 -2.30 4.40
C ALA A 89 -10.54 -0.96 4.33
N HIS A 90 -10.79 -0.36 5.49
CA HIS A 90 -11.46 0.93 5.66
C HIS A 90 -10.65 1.83 6.60
N PRO A 91 -9.60 2.52 6.12
CA PRO A 91 -8.77 3.36 6.98
C PRO A 91 -9.55 4.54 7.56
N ALA A 92 -9.18 4.96 8.78
CA ALA A 92 -9.80 6.12 9.41
C ALA A 92 -9.49 7.39 8.60
N ARG A 93 -10.52 8.18 8.27
CA ARG A 93 -10.42 9.40 7.47
C ARG A 93 -9.75 9.16 6.10
N ASP A 94 -10.08 8.05 5.43
CA ASP A 94 -9.55 7.76 4.10
C ASP A 94 -9.80 8.92 3.11
N GLY A 95 -8.77 9.27 2.35
CA GLY A 95 -8.69 10.50 1.54
C GLY A 95 -8.13 11.72 2.29
N ARG A 96 -7.99 11.65 3.62
CA ARG A 96 -7.46 12.74 4.49
C ARG A 96 -6.51 12.23 5.59
N GLN A 97 -6.12 10.95 5.57
CA GLN A 97 -5.27 10.34 6.60
C GLN A 97 -3.80 10.79 6.55
N THR A 98 -3.37 11.28 5.39
CA THR A 98 -1.98 11.69 5.13
C THR A 98 -1.92 13.22 5.00
N PRO A 99 -1.24 13.92 5.93
CA PRO A 99 -0.98 15.36 5.80
C PRO A 99 -0.26 15.70 4.50
N TRP A 100 -0.34 16.95 4.04
CA TRP A 100 0.31 17.35 2.78
C TRP A 100 1.81 17.65 2.92
N ARG A 101 2.30 17.92 4.14
CA ARG A 101 3.66 18.39 4.46
C ARG A 101 4.09 17.96 5.85
N GLY A 102 5.35 18.20 6.20
CA GLY A 102 5.89 18.01 7.55
C GLY A 102 6.58 16.66 7.77
N HIS A 103 6.62 15.80 6.75
CA HIS A 103 7.44 14.59 6.74
C HIS A 103 7.71 14.15 5.29
N PRO A 104 8.92 13.69 4.92
CA PRO A 104 9.25 13.27 3.56
C PRO A 104 8.30 12.21 2.99
N VAL A 105 7.92 11.24 3.83
CA VAL A 105 6.96 10.18 3.45
C VAL A 105 5.61 10.72 3.01
N PHE A 106 5.11 11.79 3.65
CA PHE A 106 3.82 12.36 3.27
C PHE A 106 3.86 12.97 1.88
N ILE A 107 4.96 13.67 1.54
CA ILE A 107 5.18 14.18 0.18
C ILE A 107 5.24 13.02 -0.81
N ALA A 108 6.02 11.98 -0.49
CA ALA A 108 6.16 10.80 -1.32
C ALA A 108 4.83 10.08 -1.54
N GLN A 109 4.00 9.97 -0.51
CA GLN A 109 2.68 9.33 -0.61
C GLN A 109 1.76 10.07 -1.57
N HIS A 110 1.75 11.41 -1.52
CA HIS A 110 0.97 12.22 -2.44
C HIS A 110 1.54 12.21 -3.85
N ALA A 111 2.87 12.21 -4.00
CA ALA A 111 3.54 12.14 -5.30
C ALA A 111 3.29 10.80 -6.01
N THR A 112 3.21 9.70 -5.26
CA THR A 112 3.13 8.33 -5.80
C THR A 112 1.73 7.73 -5.79
N GLY A 113 0.73 8.45 -5.29
CA GLY A 113 -0.63 7.93 -5.19
C GLY A 113 -0.79 6.83 -4.14
N THR A 114 -0.02 6.90 -3.06
CA THR A 114 -0.08 5.98 -1.92
C THR A 114 -0.61 6.67 -0.64
N CYS A 115 -1.38 7.75 -0.80
CA CYS A 115 -1.92 8.55 0.31
C CYS A 115 -3.33 8.14 0.80
N CYS A 116 -4.10 7.38 0.01
CA CYS A 116 -5.41 6.84 0.38
C CYS A 116 -5.79 5.62 -0.45
N ARG A 117 -6.85 4.87 -0.07
CA ARG A 117 -7.27 3.66 -0.81
C ARG A 117 -7.65 3.95 -2.26
N GLY A 118 -8.43 5.00 -2.51
CA GLY A 118 -8.79 5.36 -3.89
C GLY A 118 -7.60 5.77 -4.77
N CYS A 119 -6.56 6.38 -4.18
CA CYS A 119 -5.32 6.61 -4.90
C CYS A 119 -4.58 5.30 -5.18
N VAL A 120 -4.53 4.40 -4.20
CA VAL A 120 -3.91 3.08 -4.33
C VAL A 120 -4.59 2.24 -5.41
N ALA A 121 -5.92 2.20 -5.45
CA ALA A 121 -6.69 1.54 -6.49
C ALA A 121 -6.38 2.10 -7.88
N LYS A 122 -6.39 3.43 -8.03
CA LYS A 122 -6.15 4.11 -9.31
C LYS A 122 -4.73 3.90 -9.85
N TRP A 123 -3.73 3.96 -9.00
CA TRP A 123 -2.32 4.01 -9.42
C TRP A 123 -1.64 2.65 -9.40
N HIS A 124 -2.03 1.78 -8.45
CA HIS A 124 -1.35 0.52 -8.14
C HIS A 124 -2.24 -0.71 -8.34
N ALA A 125 -3.47 -0.53 -8.85
CA ALA A 125 -4.42 -1.61 -9.15
C ALA A 125 -4.76 -2.52 -7.95
N MET A 126 -4.74 -1.96 -6.74
CA MET A 126 -5.13 -2.66 -5.50
C MET A 126 -6.50 -2.12 -5.04
N PRO A 127 -7.58 -2.91 -5.12
CA PRO A 127 -8.94 -2.42 -4.94
C PRO A 127 -9.23 -1.88 -3.53
N GLU A 128 -10.15 -0.92 -3.45
CA GLU A 128 -10.66 -0.41 -2.17
C GLU A 128 -11.50 -1.46 -1.44
N GLY A 129 -11.65 -1.32 -0.11
CA GLY A 129 -12.45 -2.26 0.70
C GLY A 129 -11.75 -3.58 1.05
N GLU A 130 -10.52 -3.79 0.57
CA GLU A 130 -9.69 -4.93 0.93
C GLU A 130 -8.47 -4.47 1.75
N MET A 131 -8.12 -5.26 2.77
CA MET A 131 -6.92 -5.03 3.57
C MET A 131 -5.68 -5.31 2.72
N LEU A 132 -4.69 -4.42 2.78
CA LEU A 132 -3.40 -4.66 2.13
C LEU A 132 -2.68 -5.82 2.77
N ASP A 133 -2.35 -6.82 1.96
CA ASP A 133 -1.47 -7.90 2.39
C ASP A 133 0.00 -7.41 2.51
N ALA A 134 0.85 -8.28 3.05
CA ALA A 134 2.26 -7.95 3.26
C ALA A 134 2.99 -7.61 1.94
N GLN A 135 2.69 -8.31 0.84
CA GLN A 135 3.36 -8.07 -0.45
C GLN A 135 2.95 -6.73 -1.04
N GLN A 136 1.67 -6.38 -0.96
CA GLN A 136 1.15 -5.10 -1.38
C GLN A 136 1.76 -3.96 -0.56
N GLN A 137 1.85 -4.11 0.77
CA GLN A 137 2.52 -3.13 1.62
C GLN A 137 4.01 -2.99 1.25
N ALA A 138 4.71 -4.12 1.00
CA ALA A 138 6.12 -4.12 0.56
C ALA A 138 6.30 -3.32 -0.72
N TYR A 139 5.42 -3.54 -1.69
CA TYR A 139 5.43 -2.82 -2.95
C TYR A 139 5.22 -1.32 -2.77
N LEU A 140 4.24 -0.91 -1.95
CA LEU A 140 4.01 0.50 -1.68
C LEU A 140 5.22 1.17 -0.98
N LEU A 141 5.90 0.45 -0.08
CA LEU A 141 7.16 0.93 0.50
C LEU A 141 8.28 1.05 -0.54
N ALA A 142 8.38 0.11 -1.47
CA ALA A 142 9.34 0.18 -2.58
C ALA A 142 9.13 1.44 -3.43
N VAL A 143 7.87 1.73 -3.75
CA VAL A 143 7.47 2.93 -4.50
C VAL A 143 7.84 4.21 -3.73
N ILE A 144 7.56 4.28 -2.43
CA ILE A 144 7.91 5.44 -1.59
C ILE A 144 9.43 5.61 -1.52
N GLN A 145 10.19 4.53 -1.27
CA GLN A 145 11.64 4.57 -1.17
C GLN A 145 12.28 5.03 -2.48
N ALA A 146 11.85 4.47 -3.61
CA ALA A 146 12.37 4.81 -4.92
C ALA A 146 12.08 6.27 -5.28
N TRP A 147 10.88 6.77 -4.95
CA TRP A 147 10.54 8.17 -5.17
C TRP A 147 11.39 9.10 -4.30
N LEU A 148 11.56 8.80 -3.00
CA LEU A 148 12.39 9.59 -2.09
C LEU A 148 13.82 9.71 -2.59
N ARG A 149 14.43 8.59 -3.02
CA ARG A 149 15.79 8.60 -3.59
C ARG A 149 15.87 9.48 -4.84
N ARG A 150 14.91 9.34 -5.76
CA ARG A 150 14.86 10.10 -7.02
C ARG A 150 14.66 11.59 -6.81
N ASP A 151 13.82 11.99 -5.85
CA ASP A 151 13.55 13.41 -5.59
C ASP A 151 14.65 14.06 -4.75
N TYR A 152 15.23 13.33 -3.80
CA TYR A 152 16.36 13.80 -3.01
C TYR A 152 17.63 14.02 -3.86
N SER A 153 17.83 13.21 -4.90
CA SER A 153 18.97 13.36 -5.83
C SER A 153 18.78 14.47 -6.86
N ARG A 154 17.64 15.19 -6.86
CA ARG A 154 17.46 16.36 -7.72
C ARG A 154 18.14 17.55 -7.06
N GLU A 155 18.96 18.26 -7.83
CA GLU A 155 19.42 19.58 -7.42
C GLU A 155 18.20 20.49 -7.21
N PRO A 156 18.16 21.25 -6.10
CA PRO A 156 17.06 22.17 -5.80
C PRO A 156 16.91 23.28 -6.85
#